data_AF-A0A7Y2HRW8-F1
#
_entry.id   AF-A0A7Y2HRW8-F1
#
_cell.length_a   1.000
_cell.length_b   1.000
_cell.length_c   1.000
_cell.angle_alpha   90.00
_cell.angle_beta   90.00
_cell.angle_gamma   90.00
#
_symmetry.space_group_name_H-M   'P 1'
#
loop_
_entity.id
_entity.type
_entity.pdbx_description
1 polymer ?
#
loop_
_entity_poly.entity_id
_entity_poly.type
_entity_poly.pdbx_seq_one_letter_code
_entity_poly.pdbx_strand_id
1 'polypeptide(L)'
;MSIEICCFRCGTSLSELSLPLSRRDQCPQCSADLHVCKMCRFYDRNVTRQCREDGADDVIEKERVNFCDWFKPSASAFDPQQKTAADAARDALADLFGEGDRDDG
;
A
#
# COMPACT_ATOMS: atom_id res chain seq x y z
N MET A 1 15.45 -7.75 17.00
CA MET A 1 15.47 -6.68 15.99
C MET A 1 14.04 -6.51 15.51
N SER A 2 13.35 -5.48 16.00
CA SER A 2 11.99 -5.16 15.56
C SER A 2 12.11 -4.46 14.21
N ILE A 3 11.50 -5.00 13.17
CA ILE A 3 11.47 -4.34 11.86
C ILE A 3 10.35 -3.30 11.95
N GLU A 4 10.71 -2.01 11.90
CA GLU A 4 9.72 -0.93 11.81
C GLU A 4 9.16 -0.92 10.39
N ILE A 5 7.89 -1.30 10.26
CA ILE A 5 7.18 -1.39 8.99
C ILE A 5 6.14 -0.27 8.96
N CYS A 6 6.08 0.45 7.85
CA CYS A 6 5.08 1.47 7.60
C CYS A 6 4.09 1.02 6.52
N CYS A 7 2.87 1.51 6.58
CA CYS A 7 1.88 1.28 5.52
C CYS A 7 2.37 1.85 4.18
N PHE A 8 2.35 1.04 3.10
CA PHE A 8 2.72 1.49 1.76
C PHE A 8 1.92 2.69 1.25
N ARG A 9 0.66 2.83 1.71
CA ARG A 9 -0.27 3.85 1.22
C ARG A 9 -0.14 5.17 1.98
N CYS A 10 -0.17 5.13 3.31
CA CYS A 10 -0.23 6.36 4.12
C CYS A 10 1.01 6.62 4.97
N GLY A 11 1.94 5.66 5.08
CA GLY A 11 3.18 5.82 5.84
C GLY A 11 3.04 5.66 7.34
N THR A 12 1.85 5.35 7.86
CA THR A 12 1.64 5.10 9.30
C THR A 12 2.46 3.91 9.76
N SER A 13 3.10 4.05 10.93
CA SER A 13 3.77 2.93 11.60
C SER A 13 2.79 1.79 11.89
N LEU A 14 3.21 0.57 11.62
CA LEU A 14 2.47 -0.65 11.92
C LEU A 14 3.01 -1.38 13.16
N SER A 15 3.78 -0.68 13.99
CA SER A 15 4.37 -1.22 15.24
C SER A 15 3.33 -1.75 16.24
N GLU A 16 2.07 -1.31 16.12
CA GLU A 16 0.96 -1.78 16.96
C GLU A 16 0.43 -3.16 16.53
N LEU A 17 0.77 -3.63 15.33
CA LEU A 17 0.36 -4.94 14.83
C LEU A 17 1.35 -6.03 15.25
N SER A 18 0.82 -7.23 15.49
CA SER A 18 1.65 -8.40 15.75
C SER A 18 2.27 -8.93 14.46
N LEU A 19 3.55 -9.31 14.52
CA LEU A 19 4.21 -10.04 13.44
C LEU A 19 4.18 -11.55 13.71
N PRO A 20 4.01 -12.39 12.67
CA PRO A 20 3.84 -12.03 11.25
C PRO A 20 2.45 -11.44 10.97
N LEU A 21 2.39 -10.50 10.01
CA LEU A 21 1.13 -9.92 9.56
C LEU A 21 0.20 -11.02 9.02
N SER A 22 -1.04 -11.02 9.49
CA SER A 22 -2.12 -11.83 8.94
C SER A 22 -2.52 -11.33 7.55
N ARG A 23 -3.09 -12.24 6.75
CA ARG A 23 -3.64 -11.90 5.43
C ARG A 23 -4.78 -10.87 5.49
N ARG A 24 -5.41 -10.71 6.65
CA ARG A 24 -6.55 -9.82 6.87
C ARG A 24 -6.17 -8.53 7.59
N ASP A 25 -4.90 -8.35 7.96
CA ASP A 25 -4.47 -7.15 8.66
C ASP A 25 -4.59 -5.94 7.73
N GLN A 26 -5.15 -4.87 8.29
CA GLN A 26 -5.37 -3.60 7.61
C GLN A 26 -4.65 -2.50 8.37
N CYS A 27 -4.26 -1.44 7.65
CA CYS A 27 -3.71 -0.27 8.27
C CYS A 27 -4.75 0.40 9.19
N PRO A 28 -4.42 0.74 10.45
CA PRO A 28 -5.37 1.39 11.36
C PRO A 28 -5.76 2.81 10.94
N GLN A 29 -4.93 3.48 10.12
CA GLN A 29 -5.18 4.87 9.70
C GLN A 29 -5.95 4.97 8.37
N CYS A 30 -5.63 4.13 7.38
CA CYS A 30 -6.21 4.25 6.04
C CYS A 30 -6.98 3.00 5.57
N SER A 31 -7.10 1.99 6.43
CA SER A 31 -7.78 0.72 6.15
C SER A 31 -7.26 -0.04 4.92
N ALA A 32 -6.07 0.31 4.42
CA ALA A 32 -5.44 -0.41 3.33
C ALA A 32 -5.03 -1.81 3.79
N ASP A 33 -5.31 -2.81 2.96
CA ASP A 33 -4.85 -4.18 3.16
C ASP A 33 -3.32 -4.24 3.22
N LEU A 34 -2.77 -5.02 4.14
CA LEU A 34 -1.33 -5.10 4.38
C LEU A 34 -0.67 -6.31 3.72
N HIS A 35 -1.41 -7.39 3.47
CA HIS A 35 -0.91 -8.57 2.77
C HIS A 35 -1.09 -8.41 1.25
N VAL A 36 -0.36 -7.44 0.69
CA VAL A 36 -0.43 -7.03 -0.72
C VAL A 36 0.95 -6.97 -1.33
N CYS A 37 1.07 -7.05 -2.65
CA CYS A 37 2.38 -7.02 -3.30
C CYS A 37 3.16 -5.75 -2.96
N LYS A 38 2.50 -4.58 -2.91
CA LYS A 38 3.18 -3.31 -2.55
C LYS A 38 3.80 -3.29 -1.14
N MET A 39 3.36 -4.15 -0.23
CA MET A 39 3.96 -4.31 1.09
C MET A 39 5.08 -5.35 1.13
N CYS A 40 5.27 -6.14 0.07
CA CYS A 40 6.22 -7.23 0.02
C CYS A 40 7.62 -6.75 -0.37
N ARG A 41 8.67 -7.26 0.30
CA ARG A 41 10.08 -6.95 -0.02
C ARG A 41 10.52 -7.38 -1.41
N PHE A 42 9.80 -8.32 -2.03
CA PHE A 42 10.10 -8.86 -3.36
C PHE A 42 9.44 -8.07 -4.48
N TYR A 43 8.54 -7.14 -4.15
CA TYR A 43 7.88 -6.30 -5.13
C TYR A 43 8.87 -5.31 -5.73
N ASP A 44 8.87 -5.24 -7.06
CA ASP A 44 9.67 -4.28 -7.79
C ASP A 44 8.95 -3.85 -9.06
N ARG A 45 8.58 -2.58 -9.16
CA ARG A 45 7.88 -2.02 -10.32
C ARG A 45 8.68 -2.11 -11.64
N ASN A 46 9.99 -2.30 -11.57
CA ASN A 46 10.88 -2.26 -12.73
C ASN A 46 11.05 -3.62 -13.43
N VAL A 47 10.50 -4.70 -12.87
CA VAL A 47 10.53 -6.03 -13.51
C VAL A 47 9.14 -6.38 -14.05
N THR A 48 9.09 -7.19 -15.12
CA THR A 48 7.85 -7.45 -15.87
C THR A 48 6.70 -7.99 -15.01
N ARG A 49 6.96 -9.00 -14.17
CA ARG A 49 5.95 -9.57 -13.25
C ARG A 49 5.74 -8.73 -11.99
N GLN A 50 6.52 -7.67 -11.84
CA GLN A 50 6.61 -6.82 -10.66
C GLN A 50 6.92 -7.58 -9.37
N CYS A 51 7.57 -8.74 -9.49
CA CYS A 51 8.02 -9.60 -8.41
C CYS A 51 9.39 -10.16 -8.79
N ARG A 52 10.33 -10.19 -7.84
CA ARG A 52 11.68 -10.73 -8.02
C ARG A 52 11.81 -12.21 -7.64
N GLU A 53 10.76 -12.81 -7.10
CA GLU A 53 10.74 -14.21 -6.71
C GLU A 53 10.07 -15.04 -7.81
N ASP A 54 10.82 -15.93 -8.46
CA ASP A 54 10.36 -16.67 -9.64
C ASP A 54 9.25 -17.67 -9.29
N GLY A 55 9.32 -18.27 -8.10
CA GLY A 55 8.36 -19.23 -7.58
C GLY A 55 7.10 -18.60 -6.96
N ALA A 56 7.00 -17.27 -6.94
CA ALA A 56 5.83 -16.58 -6.41
C ALA A 56 4.67 -16.56 -7.40
N ASP A 57 3.46 -16.50 -6.86
CA ASP A 57 2.22 -16.34 -7.62
C ASP A 57 2.25 -15.06 -8.47
N ASP A 58 1.66 -15.13 -9.66
CA ASP A 58 1.48 -13.95 -10.49
C ASP A 58 0.20 -13.20 -10.10
N VAL A 59 0.35 -12.21 -9.23
CA VAL A 59 -0.75 -11.37 -8.74
C VAL A 59 -0.93 -10.18 -9.67
N ILE A 60 -2.08 -9.98 -10.29
CA ILE A 60 -2.31 -8.81 -11.16
C ILE A 60 -2.54 -7.54 -10.31
N GLU A 61 -3.50 -7.57 -9.39
CA GLU A 61 -3.85 -6.45 -8.51
C GLU A 61 -2.89 -6.32 -7.32
N LYS A 62 -1.82 -5.52 -7.50
CA LYS A 62 -0.72 -5.38 -6.52
C LYS A 62 -1.10 -4.70 -5.20
N GLU A 63 -2.27 -4.04 -5.14
CA GLU A 63 -2.78 -3.33 -3.97
C GLU A 63 -3.92 -4.06 -3.24
N ARG A 64 -4.36 -5.22 -3.74
CA ARG A 64 -5.42 -6.01 -3.08
C ARG A 64 -4.83 -7.18 -2.31
N VAL A 65 -5.55 -7.66 -1.29
CA VAL A 65 -5.21 -8.89 -0.57
C VAL A 65 -4.95 -10.01 -1.57
N ASN A 66 -3.82 -10.68 -1.40
CA ASN A 66 -3.50 -11.90 -2.13
C ASN A 66 -3.14 -13.04 -1.17
N PHE A 67 -2.95 -14.22 -1.73
CA PHE A 67 -2.65 -15.44 -0.99
C PHE A 67 -1.19 -15.89 -1.18
N CYS A 68 -0.32 -15.00 -1.66
CA CYS A 68 1.05 -15.37 -2.00
C CYS A 68 1.83 -15.79 -0.75
N ASP A 69 2.26 -17.06 -0.71
CA ASP A 69 2.99 -17.61 0.45
C ASP A 69 4.42 -17.08 0.58
N TRP A 70 4.94 -16.41 -0.46
CA TRP A 70 6.24 -15.74 -0.44
C TRP A 70 6.23 -14.35 0.20
N PHE A 71 5.06 -13.88 0.64
CA PHE A 71 4.91 -12.55 1.22
C PHE A 71 5.84 -12.34 2.43
N LYS A 72 6.63 -11.26 2.39
CA LYS A 72 7.47 -10.80 3.49
C LYS A 72 7.39 -9.28 3.56
N PRO A 73 6.91 -8.69 4.67
CA PRO A 73 6.73 -7.24 4.74
C PRO A 73 8.06 -6.51 4.61
N SER A 74 8.05 -5.38 3.90
CA SER A 74 9.21 -4.52 3.70
C SER A 74 9.16 -3.28 4.58
N ALA A 75 10.27 -2.94 5.24
CA ALA A 75 10.43 -1.66 5.93
C ALA A 75 10.47 -0.47 4.95
N SER A 76 10.80 -0.72 3.68
CA SER A 76 10.90 0.31 2.64
C SER A 76 9.70 0.31 1.68
N ALA A 77 8.55 -0.20 2.11
CA ALA A 77 7.34 -0.25 1.28
C ALA A 77 6.72 1.13 1.02
N PHE A 78 6.93 2.09 1.93
CA PHE A 78 6.39 3.44 1.83
C PHE A 78 7.32 4.36 1.04
N ASP A 79 6.77 5.05 0.04
CA ASP A 79 7.45 6.08 -0.77
C ASP A 79 6.77 7.44 -0.50
N PRO A 80 7.41 8.36 0.27
CA PRO A 80 6.81 9.63 0.62
C PRO A 80 6.61 10.55 -0.59
N GLN A 81 7.49 10.49 -1.59
CA GLN A 81 7.36 11.28 -2.82
C GLN A 81 6.13 10.84 -3.62
N GLN A 82 5.91 9.53 -3.74
CA GLN A 82 4.72 8.99 -4.39
C GLN A 82 3.45 9.39 -3.64
N LYS A 83 3.48 9.39 -2.30
CA LYS A 83 2.35 9.83 -1.47
C LYS A 83 2.01 11.31 -1.70
N THR A 84 3.00 12.19 -1.65
CA THR A 84 2.79 13.62 -1.91
C THR A 84 2.22 13.88 -3.31
N ALA A 85 2.72 13.17 -4.33
CA ALA A 85 2.19 13.29 -5.68
C ALA A 85 0.72 12.82 -5.79
N ALA A 86 0.38 11.72 -5.10
CA ALA A 86 -0.99 11.20 -5.07
C ALA A 86 -1.95 12.12 -4.29
N ASP A 87 -1.48 12.79 -3.24
CA ASP A 87 -2.27 13.79 -2.50
C ASP A 87 -2.54 15.01 -3.37
N ALA A 88 -1.50 15.59 -3.97
CA ALA A 88 -1.63 16.74 -4.85
C ALA A 88 -2.55 16.46 -6.04
N ALA A 89 -2.50 15.25 -6.62
CA ALA A 89 -3.42 14.85 -7.69
C ALA A 89 -4.87 14.78 -7.22
N ARG A 90 -5.14 14.32 -5.99
CA ARG A 90 -6.49 14.29 -5.42
C ARG A 90 -7.02 15.68 -5.13
N ASP A 91 -6.20 16.54 -4.54
CA ASP A 91 -6.56 17.93 -4.26
C ASP A 91 -6.88 18.68 -5.56
N ALA A 92 -6.03 18.53 -6.58
CA ALA A 92 -6.26 19.13 -7.90
C ALA A 92 -7.56 18.62 -8.57
N LEU A 93 -7.91 17.34 -8.40
CA LEU A 93 -9.19 16.82 -8.90
C LEU A 93 -10.38 17.42 -8.13
N ALA A 94 -10.30 17.52 -6.80
CA ALA A 94 -11.36 18.13 -6.00
C ALA A 94 -11.62 19.59 -6.39
N ASP A 95 -10.57 20.36 -6.67
CA ASP A 95 -10.66 21.73 -7.16
C ASP A 95 -11.35 21.82 -8.54
N LEU A 96 -11.13 20.84 -9.42
CA LEU A 96 -11.74 20.81 -10.76
C LEU A 96 -13.23 20.47 -10.73
N PHE A 97 -13.67 19.65 -9.76
CA PHE A 97 -15.05 19.16 -9.69
C PHE A 97 -15.89 19.81 -8.60
N GLY A 98 -15.32 20.66 -7.74
CA GLY A 98 -16.06 21.52 -6.83
C GLY A 98 -16.89 20.75 -5.81
N GLU A 99 -16.27 19.90 -4.98
CA GLU A 99 -16.85 19.49 -3.67
C GLU A 99 -16.79 20.64 -2.65
N GLY A 100 -17.22 21.81 -3.11
CA GLY A 100 -17.34 23.06 -2.38
C GLY A 100 -18.48 23.83 -3.03
N ASP A 101 -19.69 23.57 -2.53
CA ASP A 101 -20.93 24.31 -2.78
C ASP A 101 -21.71 24.00 -4.09
N ARG A 102 -22.77 23.20 -3.94
CA ARG A 102 -24.11 23.48 -4.48
C ARG A 102 -25.17 22.70 -3.69
N ASP A 103 -25.74 23.42 -2.73
CA ASP A 103 -27.16 23.40 -2.39
C ASP A 103 -28.01 23.21 -3.67
N ASP A 104 -28.78 22.13 -3.75
CA ASP A 104 -29.87 21.94 -4.71
C ASP A 104 -31.11 21.63 -3.86
N GLY A 105 -32.09 22.54 -3.93
CA GLY A 105 -33.28 22.59 -3.08
C GLY A 105 -34.38 21.60 -3.41
#